data_AF-A0A847Z3X5-F1
#
_entry.id   AF-A0A847Z3X5-F1
#
_cell.length_a   1.000
_cell.length_b   1.000
_cell.length_c   1.000
_cell.angle_alpha   90.00
_cell.angle_beta   90.00
_cell.angle_gamma   90.00
#
_symmetry.space_group_name_H-M   'P 1'
#
loop_
_entity.id
_entity.type
_entity.pdbx_description
1 polymer ?
#
loop_
_entity_poly.entity_id
_entity_poly.type
_entity_poly.pdbx_seq_one_letter_code
_entity_poly.pdbx_strand_id
1 'polypeptide(L)'
;FMDNCTNLLKSHPGASFFAGLGLLIGAPIAIILLIAFVLTIIPGVFLLGIYAFTALISVIPFAKAIADRISVFHKGSLWGIFVIVCIITALAYVPYIGFIITFMATCMGMGCIFMTFINRLRRRTVNER
;
A
#
# COMPACT_ATOMS: atom_id res chain seq x y z
N PHE A 1 5.08 -1.60 13.10
CA PHE A 1 4.26 -0.92 12.08
C PHE A 1 3.69 -1.93 11.11
N MET A 2 4.54 -2.72 10.46
CA MET A 2 4.12 -3.80 9.56
C MET A 2 3.12 -4.77 10.19
N ASP A 3 3.30 -5.24 11.43
CA ASP A 3 2.35 -6.19 12.06
C ASP A 3 0.94 -5.59 12.27
N ASN A 4 0.85 -4.29 12.57
CA ASN A 4 -0.43 -3.60 12.69
C ASN A 4 -1.11 -3.45 11.31
N CYS A 5 -0.33 -3.18 10.27
CA CYS A 5 -0.81 -3.19 8.88
C CYS A 5 -1.37 -4.58 8.52
N THR A 6 -0.62 -5.65 8.82
CA THR A 6 -1.04 -7.02 8.50
C THR A 6 -2.32 -7.42 9.24
N ASN A 7 -2.45 -7.02 10.51
CA ASN A 7 -3.65 -7.28 11.29
C ASN A 7 -4.87 -6.50 10.79
N LEU A 8 -4.70 -5.23 10.37
CA LEU A 8 -5.78 -4.44 9.77
C LEU A 8 -6.25 -5.01 8.43
N LEU A 9 -5.30 -5.46 7.60
CA LEU A 9 -5.61 -6.09 6.32
C LEU A 9 -6.36 -7.42 6.51
N LYS A 10 -6.03 -8.16 7.58
CA LYS A 10 -6.73 -9.39 7.96
C LYS A 10 -8.13 -9.14 8.49
N SER A 11 -8.36 -8.04 9.23
CA SER A 11 -9.67 -7.74 9.83
C SER A 11 -10.62 -7.05 8.84
N HIS A 12 -10.13 -6.17 7.97
CA HIS A 12 -10.95 -5.41 7.02
C HIS A 12 -10.29 -5.29 5.63
N PRO A 13 -10.25 -6.39 4.84
CA PRO A 13 -9.60 -6.40 3.53
C PRO A 13 -10.32 -5.49 2.51
N GLY A 14 -11.65 -5.46 2.52
CA GLY A 14 -12.44 -4.63 1.61
C GLY A 14 -12.26 -3.14 1.86
N ALA A 15 -12.29 -2.70 3.12
CA ALA A 15 -12.13 -1.28 3.46
C ALA A 15 -10.72 -0.78 3.11
N SER A 16 -9.69 -1.62 3.32
CA SER A 16 -8.32 -1.33 2.88
C SER A 16 -8.22 -1.24 1.36
N PHE A 17 -8.89 -2.12 0.62
CA PHE A 17 -8.92 -2.06 -0.84
C PHE A 17 -9.59 -0.78 -1.36
N PHE A 18 -10.77 -0.41 -0.85
CA PHE A 18 -11.47 0.81 -1.28
C PHE A 18 -10.72 2.09 -0.90
N ALA A 19 -10.12 2.15 0.29
CA ALA A 19 -9.27 3.27 0.68
C ALA A 19 -8.04 3.37 -0.25
N GLY A 20 -7.42 2.23 -0.58
CA GLY A 20 -6.32 2.17 -1.51
C GLY A 20 -6.70 2.58 -2.92
N LEU A 21 -7.85 2.14 -3.42
CA LEU A 21 -8.36 2.49 -4.75
C LEU A 21 -8.70 3.99 -4.83
N GLY A 22 -9.33 4.53 -3.80
CA GLY A 22 -9.58 5.96 -3.66
C GLY A 22 -8.28 6.77 -3.63
N LEU A 23 -7.23 6.26 -2.99
CA LEU A 23 -5.93 6.93 -2.96
C LEU A 23 -5.16 6.76 -4.28
N LEU A 24 -5.31 5.62 -4.94
CA LEU A 24 -4.64 5.32 -6.20
C LEU A 24 -5.15 6.25 -7.32
N ILE A 25 -6.45 6.55 -7.33
CA ILE A 25 -7.08 7.44 -8.31
C ILE A 25 -7.07 8.89 -7.82
N GLY A 26 -7.43 9.11 -6.56
CA GLY A 26 -7.62 10.44 -6.00
C GLY A 26 -6.31 11.19 -5.75
N ALA A 27 -5.25 10.53 -5.30
CA ALA A 27 -3.97 11.19 -5.04
C ALA A 27 -3.32 11.77 -6.31
N PRO A 28 -3.20 11.06 -7.44
CA PRO A 28 -2.62 11.67 -8.65
C PRO A 28 -3.50 12.80 -9.19
N ILE A 29 -4.83 12.69 -9.15
CA ILE A 29 -5.73 13.78 -9.54
C ILE A 29 -5.51 15.00 -8.64
N ALA A 30 -5.45 14.80 -7.33
CA ALA A 30 -5.19 15.89 -6.38
C ALA A 30 -3.82 16.52 -6.61
N ILE A 31 -2.77 15.73 -6.85
CA ILE A 31 -1.43 16.26 -7.14
C ILE A 31 -1.43 17.06 -8.45
N ILE A 32 -2.04 16.57 -9.52
CA ILE A 32 -2.14 17.28 -10.80
C ILE A 32 -2.88 18.61 -10.63
N LEU A 33 -4.01 18.62 -9.93
CA LEU A 33 -4.74 19.85 -9.63
C LEU A 33 -3.88 20.81 -8.81
N LEU A 34 -3.15 20.32 -7.81
CA LEU A 34 -2.32 21.15 -6.95
C LEU A 34 -1.14 21.77 -7.74
N ILE A 35 -0.55 21.03 -8.70
CA ILE A 35 0.43 21.57 -9.66
C ILE A 35 -0.19 22.63 -10.57
N ALA A 36 -1.41 22.40 -11.04
CA ALA A 36 -2.09 23.32 -11.95
C ALA A 36 -2.47 24.64 -11.26
N PHE A 37 -2.85 24.61 -9.99
CA PHE A 37 -3.44 25.75 -9.29
C PHE A 37 -2.53 26.45 -8.28
N VAL A 38 -1.58 25.76 -7.64
CA VAL A 38 -0.93 26.26 -6.41
C VAL A 38 0.59 26.10 -6.40
N LEU A 39 1.11 24.95 -6.85
CA LEU A 39 2.54 24.63 -6.77
C LEU A 39 3.24 24.81 -8.11
N THR A 40 4.48 25.31 -8.07
CA THR A 40 5.38 25.23 -9.22
C THR A 40 5.64 23.77 -9.60
N ILE A 41 6.07 23.54 -10.85
CA ILE A 41 6.29 22.19 -11.40
C ILE A 41 7.22 21.34 -10.50
N ILE A 42 8.24 21.97 -9.89
CA ILE A 42 9.28 21.30 -9.08
C ILE A 42 8.70 20.55 -7.86
N PRO A 43 8.01 21.19 -6.90
CA PRO A 43 7.41 20.50 -5.76
C PRO A 43 6.28 19.53 -6.16
N GLY A 44 5.63 19.79 -7.29
CA GLY A 44 4.69 18.86 -7.92
C GLY A 44 5.28 17.51 -8.28
N VAL A 45 6.38 17.54 -9.03
CA VAL A 45 7.12 16.34 -9.43
C VAL A 45 7.66 15.60 -8.21
N PHE A 46 8.10 16.33 -7.17
CA PHE A 46 8.56 15.73 -5.92
C PHE A 46 7.45 14.95 -5.19
N LEU A 47 6.22 15.51 -5.11
CA LEU A 47 5.05 14.84 -4.54
C LEU A 47 4.67 13.57 -5.32
N LEU A 48 4.70 13.63 -6.65
CA LEU A 48 4.52 12.46 -7.52
C LEU A 48 5.57 11.38 -7.27
N GLY A 49 6.83 11.78 -7.06
CA GLY A 49 7.91 10.87 -6.71
C GLY A 49 7.66 10.14 -5.38
N ILE A 50 7.25 10.86 -4.34
CA ILE A 50 6.89 10.26 -3.04
C ILE A 50 5.71 9.30 -3.19
N TYR A 51 4.70 9.68 -3.96
CA TYR A 51 3.54 8.84 -4.25
C TYR A 51 3.96 7.54 -4.95
N ALA A 52 4.77 7.63 -6.01
CA ALA A 52 5.27 6.46 -6.73
C ALA A 52 6.12 5.55 -5.82
N PHE A 53 6.97 6.13 -4.98
CA PHE A 53 7.79 5.38 -4.03
C PHE A 53 6.93 4.65 -2.99
N THR A 54 5.87 5.30 -2.51
CA THR A 54 4.91 4.70 -1.58
C THR A 54 4.12 3.56 -2.24
N ALA A 55 3.76 3.71 -3.52
CA ALA A 55 3.12 2.67 -4.31
C ALA A 55 4.02 1.44 -4.45
N LEU A 56 5.31 1.63 -4.71
CA LEU A 56 6.28 0.52 -4.79
C LEU A 56 6.42 -0.22 -3.46
N ILE A 57 6.55 0.52 -2.35
CA ILE A 57 6.70 -0.07 -1.01
C ILE A 57 5.41 -0.79 -0.56
N SER A 58 4.25 -0.40 -1.10
CA SER A 58 2.96 -0.96 -0.72
C SER A 58 2.81 -2.46 -1.01
N VAL A 59 3.61 -3.02 -1.93
CA VAL A 59 3.61 -4.46 -2.23
C VAL A 59 4.11 -5.29 -1.04
N ILE A 60 4.98 -4.72 -0.20
CA ILE A 60 5.61 -5.42 0.93
C ILE A 60 4.60 -5.82 2.03
N PRO A 61 3.73 -4.93 2.57
CA PRO A 61 2.73 -5.32 3.56
C PRO A 61 1.73 -6.34 3.02
N PHE A 62 1.42 -6.29 1.72
CA PHE A 62 0.57 -7.29 1.05
C PHE A 62 1.27 -8.66 0.98
N ALA A 63 2.53 -8.70 0.52
CA ALA A 63 3.33 -9.93 0.49
C ALA A 63 3.46 -10.55 1.88
N LYS A 64 3.67 -9.73 2.92
CA LYS A 64 3.70 -10.20 4.32
C LYS A 64 2.35 -10.77 4.76
N ALA A 65 1.24 -10.15 4.38
CA ALA A 65 -0.10 -10.65 4.73
C ALA A 65 -0.41 -12.02 4.12
N ILE A 66 0.08 -12.27 2.89
CA ILE A 66 -0.01 -13.58 2.25
C ILE A 66 0.98 -14.57 2.90
N ALA A 67 2.21 -14.16 3.21
CA ALA A 67 3.19 -15.01 3.91
C ALA A 67 2.64 -15.55 5.22
N ASP A 68 2.00 -14.69 6.01
CA ASP A 68 1.38 -15.07 7.28
C ASP A 68 0.06 -15.86 7.11
N ARG A 69 -0.49 -16.00 5.90
CA ARG A 69 -1.67 -16.83 5.60
C ARG A 69 -1.26 -18.25 5.14
N ILE A 70 -0.05 -18.41 4.64
CA ILE A 70 0.47 -19.70 4.17
C ILE A 70 1.17 -20.39 5.35
N SER A 71 0.58 -21.49 5.83
CA SER A 71 1.08 -22.26 6.99
C SER A 71 2.48 -22.88 6.80
N VAL A 72 2.97 -22.91 5.56
CA VAL A 72 4.30 -23.42 5.20
C VAL A 72 5.42 -22.48 5.71
N PHE A 73 5.12 -21.19 5.91
CA PHE A 73 6.11 -20.23 6.41
C PHE A 73 5.89 -19.95 7.90
N HIS A 74 6.98 -19.98 8.67
CA HIS A 74 6.97 -19.47 10.04
C HIS A 74 6.51 -18.00 10.05
N LYS A 75 5.62 -17.64 10.99
CA LYS A 75 5.07 -16.29 11.15
C LYS A 75 6.20 -15.25 11.15
N GLY A 76 6.16 -14.29 10.21
CA GLY A 76 7.20 -13.27 10.08
C GLY A 76 8.55 -13.71 9.50
N SER A 77 8.65 -14.89 8.88
CA SER A 77 9.86 -15.32 8.17
C SER A 77 10.15 -14.40 6.98
N LEU A 78 11.31 -13.73 7.01
CA LEU A 78 11.81 -12.89 5.90
C LEU A 78 11.88 -13.68 4.58
N TRP A 79 12.19 -14.97 4.66
CA TRP A 79 12.23 -15.87 3.51
C TRP A 79 10.85 -16.04 2.86
N GLY A 80 9.77 -16.15 3.66
CA GLY A 80 8.41 -16.24 3.13
C GLY A 80 7.98 -14.96 2.42
N ILE A 81 8.34 -13.79 2.96
CA ILE A 81 8.09 -12.49 2.32
C ILE A 81 8.85 -12.42 0.99
N PHE A 82 10.13 -12.79 0.98
CA PHE A 82 10.97 -12.75 -0.23
C PHE A 82 10.43 -13.66 -1.33
N VAL A 83 10.07 -14.90 -1.00
CA VAL A 83 9.49 -15.87 -1.96
C VAL A 83 8.19 -15.33 -2.56
N ILE A 84 7.32 -14.74 -1.76
CA ILE A 84 6.04 -14.21 -2.26
C ILE A 84 6.24 -12.96 -3.09
N VAL A 85 7.18 -12.08 -2.72
CA VAL A 85 7.55 -10.94 -3.58
C VAL A 85 8.07 -11.46 -4.92
N CYS A 86 8.98 -12.45 -4.93
CA CYS A 86 9.46 -13.06 -6.16
C CYS A 86 8.33 -13.67 -7.01
N ILE A 87 7.35 -14.35 -6.39
CA ILE A 87 6.18 -14.90 -7.08
C ILE A 87 5.34 -13.78 -7.68
N ILE A 88 5.06 -12.71 -6.93
CA ILE A 88 4.29 -11.56 -7.42
C ILE A 88 5.03 -10.89 -8.59
N THR A 89 6.35 -10.70 -8.48
CA THR A 89 7.18 -10.13 -9.55
C THR A 89 7.23 -11.04 -10.77
N ALA A 90 7.32 -12.37 -10.60
CA ALA A 90 7.26 -13.33 -11.69
C ALA A 90 5.89 -13.31 -12.39
N LEU A 91 4.80 -13.25 -11.61
CA LEU A 91 3.44 -13.09 -12.13
C LEU A 91 3.25 -11.75 -12.85
N ALA A 92 3.95 -10.69 -12.43
CA ALA A 92 3.91 -9.38 -13.09
C ALA A 92 4.38 -9.42 -14.55
N TYR A 93 5.24 -10.38 -14.93
CA TYR A 93 5.65 -10.58 -16.32
C TYR A 93 4.58 -11.24 -17.19
N VAL A 94 3.53 -11.83 -16.59
CA VAL A 94 2.40 -12.38 -17.34
C VAL A 94 1.43 -11.23 -17.67
N PRO A 95 1.22 -10.88 -18.95
CA PRO A 95 0.31 -9.80 -19.31
C PRO A 95 -1.11 -10.08 -18.80
N TYR A 96 -1.84 -9.02 -18.45
CA TYR A 96 -3.18 -9.03 -17.82
C TYR A 96 -3.24 -9.63 -16.40
N ILE A 97 -2.76 -10.85 -16.17
CA ILE A 97 -2.78 -11.49 -14.85
C ILE A 97 -1.86 -10.76 -13.88
N GLY A 98 -0.64 -10.45 -14.32
CA GLY A 98 0.32 -9.69 -13.55
C GLY A 98 -0.16 -8.28 -13.21
N PHE A 99 -0.88 -7.65 -14.13
CA PHE A 99 -1.47 -6.33 -13.91
C PHE A 99 -2.55 -6.38 -12.81
N ILE A 100 -3.47 -7.34 -12.87
CA ILE A 100 -4.54 -7.49 -11.87
C ILE A 100 -3.97 -7.76 -10.47
N ILE A 101 -2.99 -8.68 -10.38
CA ILE A 101 -2.38 -9.05 -9.10
C ILE A 101 -1.61 -7.87 -8.52
N THR A 102 -0.83 -7.17 -9.35
CA THR A 102 -0.06 -5.99 -8.92
C THR A 102 -0.99 -4.85 -8.52
N PHE A 103 -2.08 -4.63 -9.25
CA PHE A 103 -3.10 -3.65 -8.92
C PHE A 103 -3.77 -3.96 -7.58
N MET A 104 -4.19 -5.20 -7.35
CA MET A 104 -4.76 -5.62 -6.08
C MET A 104 -3.77 -5.49 -4.93
N ALA A 105 -2.52 -5.92 -5.13
CA ALA A 105 -1.45 -5.80 -4.14
C ALA A 105 -1.19 -4.34 -3.76
N THR A 106 -1.15 -3.46 -4.76
CA THR A 106 -0.89 -2.02 -4.57
C THR A 106 -2.06 -1.34 -3.87
N CYS A 107 -3.29 -1.60 -4.30
CA CYS A 107 -4.49 -1.06 -3.63
C CYS A 107 -4.56 -1.51 -2.17
N MET A 108 -4.43 -2.80 -1.90
CA MET A 108 -4.47 -3.31 -0.53
C MET A 108 -3.33 -2.77 0.33
N GLY A 109 -2.11 -2.75 -0.22
CA GLY A 109 -0.93 -2.23 0.46
C GLY A 109 -1.03 -0.75 0.79
N MET A 110 -1.43 0.06 -0.19
CA MET A 110 -1.49 1.51 -0.08
C MET A 110 -2.63 1.94 0.86
N GLY A 111 -3.80 1.30 0.75
CA GLY A 111 -4.90 1.52 1.67
C GLY A 111 -4.59 1.09 3.11
N CYS A 112 -3.80 0.02 3.28
CA CYS A 112 -3.34 -0.42 4.59
C CYS A 112 -2.36 0.58 5.24
N ILE A 113 -1.39 1.09 4.46
CA ILE A 113 -0.46 2.14 4.90
C ILE A 113 -1.25 3.38 5.31
N PHE A 114 -2.20 3.80 4.49
CA PHE A 114 -3.03 4.96 4.73
C PHE A 114 -3.90 4.84 5.98
N MET A 115 -4.64 3.73 6.13
CA MET A 115 -5.45 3.48 7.32
C MET A 115 -4.60 3.42 8.60
N THR A 116 -3.41 2.83 8.52
CA THR A 116 -2.49 2.77 9.67
C THR A 116 -1.99 4.16 10.05
N PHE A 117 -1.74 5.02 9.04
CA PHE A 117 -1.37 6.41 9.26
C PHE A 117 -2.51 7.20 9.91
N ILE A 118 -3.74 7.11 9.39
CA ILE A 118 -4.94 7.74 9.97
C ILE A 118 -5.18 7.26 11.40
N ASN A 119 -5.10 5.95 11.66
CA ASN A 119 -5.31 5.40 12.99
C ASN A 119 -4.26 5.88 14.00
N ARG A 120 -3.01 6.11 13.55
CA ARG A 120 -1.97 6.71 14.39
C ARG A 120 -2.26 8.17 14.71
N LEU A 121 -2.69 8.94 13.72
CA LEU A 121 -3.09 10.34 13.92
C LEU A 121 -4.27 10.43 14.89
N ARG A 122 -5.29 9.59 14.70
CA ARG A 122 -6.47 9.53 15.59
C ARG A 122 -6.10 9.21 17.03
N ARG A 123 -5.19 8.27 17.27
CA ARG A 123 -4.71 7.95 18.64
C ARG A 123 -3.93 9.09 19.27
N ARG A 124 -3.14 9.84 18.49
CA ARG A 124 -2.47 11.06 19.00
C ARG A 124 -3.48 12.09 19.46
N THR A 125 -4.50 12.37 18.65
CA THR A 125 -5.55 13.37 18.97
C THR A 125 -6.40 12.97 20.18
N VAL A 126 -6.60 11.68 20.42
CA VAL A 126 -7.33 11.19 21.61
C VAL A 126 -6.46 11.23 22.88
N ASN A 127 -5.14 11.12 22.77
CA ASN A 127 -4.22 11.15 23.92
C ASN A 127 -3.84 12.58 24.35
N GLU A 128 -4.23 13.59 23.58
CA GLU A 128 -4.06 15.03 23.87
C GLU A 128 -5.36 15.70 24.38
N ARG A 129 -6.46 14.94 24.51
CA ARG A 129 -7.68 15.36 25.21
C ARG A 129 -7.78 14.67 26.56
#